data_AF-A6QRH7-F1
#
_entry.id   AF-A6QRH7-F1
#
_cell.length_a   1.000
_cell.length_b   1.000
_cell.length_c   1.000
_cell.angle_alpha   90.00
_cell.angle_beta   90.00
_cell.angle_gamma   90.00
#
_symmetry.space_group_name_H-M   'P 1'
#
loop_
_entity.id
_entity.type
_entity.pdbx_description
1 polymer ?
#
loop_
_entity_poly.entity_id
_entity_poly.type
_entity_poly.pdbx_seq_one_letter_code
_entity_poly.pdbx_strand_id
1 'polypeptide(L)'
;MRLAGPLRIVVLVVSVGVTWIVVSILLGGPGSGFPRIQQLFTSPESSVTAAPRARKYKCGLPQPCPEEHLAFRVVSGAANVIGPKICLEDKMLMSSVKDNVGRGLNIALVNGPLPPDTGVSGELIEARAFDMWAGDVNDLLKFIRPLHEGTLVFVASYDDPAT
;
A
#
# COMPACT_ATOMS: atom_id res chain seq x y z
N MET A 1 43.91 51.23 -32.05
CA MET A 1 43.93 50.94 -30.60
C MET A 1 43.22 49.61 -30.38
N ARG A 2 43.90 48.61 -29.80
CA ARG A 2 43.41 47.22 -29.72
C ARG A 2 42.31 47.08 -28.67
N LEU A 3 41.06 47.33 -29.08
CA LEU A 3 39.84 47.24 -28.25
C LEU A 3 39.54 45.81 -27.73
N ALA A 4 40.32 44.81 -28.14
CA ALA A 4 40.15 43.41 -27.76
C ALA A 4 40.63 43.10 -26.32
N GLY A 5 41.55 43.89 -25.76
CA GLY A 5 42.05 43.72 -24.40
C GLY A 5 41.01 44.00 -23.32
N PRO A 6 40.45 45.23 -23.26
CA PRO A 6 39.48 45.58 -22.21
C PRO A 6 38.19 44.78 -22.32
N LEU A 7 37.74 44.45 -23.55
CA LEU A 7 36.53 43.66 -23.75
C LEU A 7 36.65 42.23 -23.17
N ARG A 8 37.82 41.59 -23.32
CA ARG A 8 38.06 40.25 -22.75
C ARG A 8 38.07 40.27 -21.22
N ILE A 9 38.61 41.33 -20.62
CA ILE A 9 38.62 41.50 -19.17
C ILE A 9 37.20 41.66 -18.65
N VAL A 10 36.37 42.46 -19.33
CA VAL A 10 34.95 42.64 -18.96
C VAL A 10 34.19 41.31 -19.06
N VAL A 11 34.40 40.54 -20.13
CA VAL A 11 33.75 39.22 -20.29
C VAL A 11 34.14 38.25 -19.17
N LEU A 12 35.42 38.22 -18.78
CA LEU A 12 35.90 37.35 -17.69
C LEU A 12 35.31 37.74 -16.33
N VAL A 13 35.21 39.04 -16.04
CA VAL A 13 34.61 39.52 -14.79
C VAL A 13 33.13 39.18 -14.72
N VAL A 14 32.40 39.36 -15.84
CA VAL A 14 30.98 38.99 -15.92
C VAL A 14 30.78 37.49 -15.76
N SER A 15 31.60 36.65 -16.40
CA SER A 15 31.46 35.19 -16.27
C SER A 15 31.72 34.69 -14.84
N VAL A 16 32.71 35.28 -14.15
CA VAL A 16 32.99 34.92 -12.75
C VAL A 16 31.88 35.40 -11.82
N GLY A 17 31.33 36.60 -12.06
CA GLY A 17 30.18 37.10 -11.29
C GLY A 17 28.92 36.24 -11.46
N VAL A 18 28.59 35.87 -12.69
CA VAL A 18 27.42 35.03 -12.99
C VAL A 18 27.58 33.62 -12.39
N THR A 19 28.77 33.02 -12.51
CA THR A 19 29.02 31.70 -11.91
C THR A 19 28.94 31.76 -10.39
N TRP A 20 29.44 32.81 -9.74
CA TRP A 20 29.30 33.00 -8.30
C TRP A 20 27.83 33.13 -7.87
N ILE A 21 27.01 33.89 -8.62
CA ILE A 21 25.58 34.06 -8.34
C ILE A 21 24.84 32.73 -8.48
N VAL A 22 25.07 31.99 -9.56
CA VAL A 22 24.41 30.70 -9.81
C VAL A 22 24.79 29.68 -8.73
N VAL A 23 26.07 29.62 -8.35
CA VAL A 23 26.54 28.75 -7.25
C VAL A 23 25.92 29.16 -5.92
N SER A 24 25.78 30.46 -5.65
CA SER A 24 25.16 30.97 -4.42
C SER A 24 23.67 30.62 -4.33
N ILE A 25 22.96 30.60 -5.46
CA ILE A 25 21.54 30.19 -5.54
C ILE A 25 21.41 28.66 -5.36
N LEU A 26 22.31 27.87 -5.94
CA LEU A 26 22.23 26.41 -5.92
C LEU A 26 22.73 25.78 -4.61
N LEU A 27 23.77 26.34 -3.97
CA LEU A 27 24.38 25.76 -2.76
C LEU A 27 23.96 26.46 -1.44
N GLY A 28 23.05 27.44 -1.49
CA GLY A 28 22.50 28.05 -0.27
C GLY A 28 23.56 28.65 0.64
N GLY A 29 24.30 29.65 0.16
CA GLY A 29 25.34 30.36 0.92
C GLY A 29 24.80 31.50 1.80
N PRO A 30 25.48 31.82 2.92
CA PRO A 30 24.90 32.50 4.08
C PRO A 30 24.86 34.03 3.95
N GLY A 31 23.72 34.64 4.28
CA GLY A 31 23.72 36.01 4.83
C GLY A 31 23.12 37.18 4.02
N SER A 32 22.16 36.98 3.12
CA SER A 32 21.35 38.11 2.62
C SER A 32 19.89 37.72 2.35
N GLY A 33 18.99 38.27 3.16
CA GLY A 33 17.58 37.93 3.20
C GLY A 33 16.80 38.28 1.93
N PHE A 34 16.00 37.31 1.48
CA PHE A 34 14.85 37.51 0.60
C PHE A 34 13.58 37.10 1.37
N PRO A 35 12.76 38.04 1.87
CA PRO A 35 11.55 37.70 2.64
C PRO A 35 10.33 37.40 1.75
N ARG A 36 10.50 37.05 0.45
CA ARG A 36 9.37 37.03 -0.50
C ARG A 36 9.24 35.82 -1.42
N ILE A 37 10.14 34.86 -1.38
CA ILE A 37 10.01 33.60 -2.15
C ILE A 37 9.54 32.44 -1.25
N GLN A 38 9.62 32.62 0.07
CA GLN A 38 9.06 31.67 1.03
C GLN A 38 7.54 31.51 0.84
N GLN A 39 6.78 32.52 0.39
CA GLN A 39 5.32 32.39 0.23
C GLN A 39 4.87 31.52 -0.97
N LEU A 40 5.74 31.18 -1.93
CA LEU A 40 5.39 30.23 -3.00
C LEU A 40 5.77 28.78 -2.70
N PHE A 41 6.66 28.55 -1.73
CA PHE A 41 7.02 27.21 -1.23
C PHE A 41 6.53 26.93 0.20
N THR A 42 5.91 27.93 0.85
CA THR A 42 5.03 27.70 1.99
C THR A 42 3.69 27.21 1.44
N SER A 43 3.70 25.98 0.93
CA SER A 43 2.63 25.07 1.32
C SER A 43 2.52 25.26 2.84
N PRO A 44 1.33 25.42 3.43
CA PRO A 44 1.27 25.23 4.86
C PRO A 44 2.00 23.91 5.07
N GLU A 45 3.03 23.97 5.91
CA GLU A 45 3.23 22.90 6.84
C GLU A 45 1.84 22.77 7.48
N SER A 46 0.98 21.99 6.82
CA SER A 46 0.41 20.81 7.40
C SER A 46 1.49 20.30 8.31
N SER A 47 1.59 20.94 9.48
CA SER A 47 1.58 20.25 10.73
C SER A 47 0.66 19.09 10.43
N VAL A 48 1.31 17.98 10.11
CA VAL A 48 0.80 16.71 10.47
C VAL A 48 0.76 16.82 12.01
N THR A 49 -0.17 17.62 12.56
CA THR A 49 -1.36 17.07 13.18
C THR A 49 -1.61 15.79 12.44
N ALA A 50 -0.86 14.76 12.86
CA ALA A 50 -1.24 13.41 12.61
C ALA A 50 -2.62 13.42 13.24
N ALA A 51 -3.64 13.63 12.39
CA ALA A 51 -5.00 13.27 12.71
C ALA A 51 -4.80 11.91 13.38
N PRO A 52 -5.05 11.81 14.70
CA PRO A 52 -4.44 10.81 15.56
C PRO A 52 -4.67 9.50 14.84
N ARG A 53 -3.59 8.90 14.29
CA ARG A 53 -3.68 7.83 13.26
C ARG A 53 -4.83 6.96 13.70
N ALA A 54 -5.97 7.04 13.02
CA ALA A 54 -7.23 6.53 13.56
C ALA A 54 -6.91 5.14 14.07
N ARG A 55 -7.06 4.91 15.39
CA ARG A 55 -6.54 3.71 16.05
C ARG A 55 -7.02 2.54 15.21
N LYS A 56 -6.10 1.90 14.49
CA LYS A 56 -6.46 0.85 13.55
C LYS A 56 -6.89 -0.31 14.42
N TYR A 57 -8.18 -0.61 14.39
CA TYR A 57 -8.72 -1.81 15.01
C TYR A 57 -8.27 -3.04 14.23
N LYS A 58 -8.61 -4.23 14.71
CA LYS A 58 -8.23 -5.51 14.09
C LYS A 58 -8.46 -5.48 12.57
N CYS A 59 -7.51 -6.03 11.80
CA CYS A 59 -7.45 -6.00 10.34
C CYS A 59 -7.48 -4.59 9.70
N GLY A 60 -7.17 -3.56 10.49
CA GLY A 60 -7.23 -2.17 10.04
C GLY A 60 -8.65 -1.68 9.78
N LEU A 61 -9.63 -2.20 10.53
CA LEU A 61 -11.02 -1.74 10.48
C LEU A 61 -11.15 -0.31 11.05
N PRO A 62 -12.13 0.48 10.56
CA PRO A 62 -12.36 1.85 11.01
C PRO A 62 -13.01 1.93 12.40
N GLN A 63 -13.68 0.86 12.82
CA GLN A 63 -14.41 0.76 14.09
C GLN A 63 -14.14 -0.62 14.72
N PRO A 64 -14.25 -0.76 16.05
CA PRO A 64 -14.12 -2.05 16.70
C PRO A 64 -15.34 -2.92 16.39
N CYS A 65 -15.13 -4.24 16.29
CA CYS A 65 -16.23 -5.19 16.26
C CYS A 65 -16.90 -5.29 17.64
N PRO A 66 -18.22 -5.51 17.71
CA PRO A 66 -18.92 -5.84 18.95
C PRO A 66 -18.39 -7.12 19.60
N GLU A 67 -18.77 -7.36 20.86
CA GLU A 67 -18.46 -8.62 21.54
C GLU A 67 -19.03 -9.81 20.76
N GLU A 68 -18.37 -10.97 20.84
CA GLU A 68 -18.73 -12.21 20.15
C GLU A 68 -18.71 -12.16 18.60
N HIS A 69 -18.12 -11.12 18.00
CA HIS A 69 -17.97 -11.00 16.56
C HIS A 69 -16.50 -11.12 16.11
N LEU A 70 -16.32 -11.61 14.89
CA LEU A 70 -15.02 -11.66 14.22
C LEU A 70 -14.77 -10.41 13.38
N ALA A 71 -13.61 -9.81 13.57
CA ALA A 71 -13.05 -8.80 12.71
C ALA A 71 -12.39 -9.46 11.49
N PHE A 72 -12.87 -9.14 10.29
CA PHE A 72 -12.22 -9.58 9.06
C PHE A 72 -12.12 -8.45 8.05
N ARG A 73 -11.16 -8.57 7.14
CA ARG A 73 -11.01 -7.67 6.00
C ARG A 73 -10.58 -8.46 4.78
N VAL A 74 -11.35 -8.34 3.70
CA VAL A 74 -11.05 -8.92 2.40
C VAL A 74 -10.86 -7.79 1.40
N VAL A 75 -9.77 -7.86 0.63
CA VAL A 75 -9.42 -6.91 -0.41
C VAL A 75 -9.01 -7.71 -1.63
N SER A 76 -9.61 -7.44 -2.79
CA SER A 76 -9.21 -8.03 -4.07
C SER A 76 -7.82 -7.56 -4.48
N GLY A 77 -7.22 -8.24 -5.46
CA GLY A 77 -6.04 -7.73 -6.13
C GLY A 77 -6.32 -6.46 -6.94
N ALA A 78 -5.26 -5.76 -7.31
CA ALA A 78 -5.30 -4.65 -8.25
C ALA A 78 -4.53 -5.06 -9.52
N ALA A 79 -5.28 -5.25 -10.61
CA ALA A 79 -4.79 -5.87 -11.84
C ALA A 79 -4.02 -7.17 -11.51
N ASN A 80 -2.84 -7.33 -12.10
CA ASN A 80 -1.91 -8.44 -11.92
C ASN A 80 -0.64 -8.06 -11.14
N VAL A 81 -0.64 -6.90 -10.46
CA VAL A 81 0.56 -6.34 -9.80
C VAL A 81 0.48 -6.38 -8.27
N ILE A 82 -0.70 -6.16 -7.70
CA ILE A 82 -0.91 -6.22 -6.26
C ILE A 82 -1.91 -7.33 -6.00
N GLY A 83 -1.46 -8.39 -5.32
CA GLY A 83 -2.33 -9.50 -4.96
C GLY A 83 -3.31 -9.15 -3.84
N PRO A 84 -4.34 -10.00 -3.67
CA PRO A 84 -5.39 -9.80 -2.70
C PRO A 84 -4.89 -9.91 -1.27
N LYS A 85 -5.70 -9.44 -0.32
CA LYS A 85 -5.44 -9.54 1.12
C LYS A 85 -6.67 -10.05 1.85
N ILE A 86 -6.50 -11.13 2.61
CA ILE A 86 -7.51 -11.69 3.50
C ILE A 86 -6.94 -11.69 4.92
N CYS A 87 -7.60 -10.97 5.82
CA CYS A 87 -7.25 -10.86 7.23
C CYS A 87 -8.45 -11.27 8.09
N LEU A 88 -8.20 -12.02 9.16
CA LEU A 88 -9.17 -12.41 10.17
C LEU A 88 -8.53 -12.27 11.55
N GLU A 89 -9.18 -11.57 12.49
CA GLU A 89 -8.69 -11.38 13.87
C GLU A 89 -7.22 -10.91 13.94
N ASP A 90 -6.86 -9.91 13.12
CA ASP A 90 -5.48 -9.42 12.91
C ASP A 90 -4.48 -10.43 12.32
N LYS A 91 -4.93 -11.66 12.03
CA LYS A 91 -4.13 -12.69 11.37
C LYS A 91 -4.29 -12.56 9.86
N MET A 92 -3.18 -12.23 9.19
CA MET A 92 -3.11 -12.26 7.74
C MET A 92 -3.14 -13.72 7.24
N LEU A 93 -4.26 -14.12 6.64
CA LEU A 93 -4.47 -15.46 6.09
C LEU A 93 -3.86 -15.56 4.69
N MET A 94 -4.17 -14.61 3.81
CA MET A 94 -3.64 -14.54 2.44
C MET A 94 -3.13 -13.14 2.13
N SER A 95 -1.95 -13.03 1.53
CA SER A 95 -1.43 -11.76 1.01
C SER A 95 -0.25 -11.97 0.06
N SER A 96 0.04 -10.99 -0.81
CA SER A 96 1.27 -10.99 -1.61
C SER A 96 2.55 -11.05 -0.76
N VAL A 97 2.53 -10.50 0.46
CA VAL A 97 3.69 -10.54 1.37
C VAL A 97 3.91 -11.94 1.94
N LYS A 98 2.84 -12.75 2.06
CA LYS A 98 2.91 -14.16 2.49
C LYS A 98 3.21 -15.13 1.35
N ASP A 99 3.29 -14.64 0.11
CA ASP A 99 3.56 -15.44 -1.08
C ASP A 99 2.60 -16.64 -1.26
N ASN A 100 1.34 -16.47 -0.85
CA ASN A 100 0.32 -17.51 -0.90
C ASN A 100 -0.92 -17.08 -1.68
N VAL A 101 -0.74 -16.19 -2.65
CA VAL A 101 -1.79 -15.67 -3.53
C VAL A 101 -1.42 -15.88 -4.99
N GLY A 102 -2.42 -16.07 -5.86
CA GLY A 102 -2.24 -16.32 -7.28
C GLY A 102 -3.39 -15.76 -8.11
N ARG A 103 -3.20 -15.66 -9.43
CA ARG A 103 -4.25 -15.23 -10.36
C ARG A 103 -5.51 -16.08 -10.18
N GLY A 104 -6.68 -15.48 -10.41
CA GLY A 104 -7.97 -16.13 -10.28
C GLY A 104 -8.61 -15.94 -8.91
N LEU A 105 -9.12 -17.03 -8.34
CA LEU A 105 -9.83 -17.03 -7.06
C LEU A 105 -8.91 -17.47 -5.93
N ASN A 106 -8.77 -16.63 -4.91
CA ASN A 106 -7.99 -16.90 -3.71
C ASN A 106 -8.96 -17.19 -2.57
N ILE A 107 -8.91 -18.41 -2.03
CA ILE A 107 -9.88 -18.90 -1.06
C ILE A 107 -9.18 -19.31 0.24
N ALA A 108 -9.68 -18.81 1.37
CA ALA A 108 -9.27 -19.21 2.71
C ALA A 108 -10.43 -19.82 3.48
N LEU A 109 -10.24 -21.05 3.96
CA LEU A 109 -11.16 -21.81 4.78
C LEU A 109 -10.79 -21.67 6.24
N VAL A 110 -11.76 -21.34 7.08
CA VAL A 110 -11.57 -21.09 8.50
C VAL A 110 -12.61 -21.87 9.29
N ASN A 111 -12.18 -22.46 10.42
CA ASN A 111 -13.10 -23.09 11.36
C ASN A 111 -14.03 -22.02 11.95
N GLY A 112 -15.32 -22.11 11.64
CA GLY A 112 -16.33 -21.24 12.23
C GLY A 112 -16.75 -21.69 13.64
N PRO A 113 -17.69 -20.98 14.26
CA PRO A 113 -18.18 -21.29 15.60
C PRO A 113 -19.07 -22.54 15.60
N LEU A 114 -18.82 -23.47 16.52
CA LEU A 114 -19.69 -24.61 16.81
C LEU A 114 -20.66 -24.28 17.97
N PRO A 115 -21.95 -24.64 17.88
CA PRO A 115 -22.84 -24.72 19.04
C PRO A 115 -22.49 -25.96 19.91
N PRO A 116 -22.61 -25.92 21.26
CA PRO A 116 -23.22 -24.89 22.09
C PRO A 116 -22.21 -24.19 23.02
N ASP A 117 -20.97 -23.89 22.61
CA ASP A 117 -20.02 -23.20 23.52
C ASP A 117 -19.00 -22.31 22.78
N THR A 118 -19.18 -20.99 22.98
CA THR A 118 -18.15 -20.01 23.40
C THR A 118 -16.80 -19.93 22.67
N GLY A 119 -16.78 -20.05 21.34
CA GLY A 119 -15.66 -19.52 20.57
C GLY A 119 -15.69 -19.82 19.09
N VAL A 120 -15.47 -18.79 18.27
CA VAL A 120 -14.95 -19.02 16.93
C VAL A 120 -13.45 -19.29 17.12
N SER A 121 -13.00 -20.51 16.81
CA SER A 121 -11.56 -20.82 16.81
C SER A 121 -10.80 -19.85 15.90
N GLY A 122 -11.42 -19.43 14.79
CA GLY A 122 -10.82 -18.48 13.84
C GLY A 122 -9.55 -19.04 13.20
N GLU A 123 -9.33 -20.36 13.34
CA GLU A 123 -8.15 -21.04 12.84
C GLU A 123 -8.29 -21.33 11.36
N LEU A 124 -7.20 -21.08 10.63
CA LEU A 124 -7.10 -21.37 9.21
C LEU A 124 -7.03 -22.89 9.03
N ILE A 125 -7.99 -23.44 8.29
CA ILE A 125 -7.98 -24.85 7.86
C ILE A 125 -7.06 -24.98 6.65
N GLU A 126 -7.34 -24.21 5.60
CA GLU A 126 -6.58 -24.24 4.35
C GLU A 126 -6.73 -22.92 3.60
N ALA A 127 -5.69 -22.49 2.88
CA ALA A 127 -5.74 -21.35 1.97
C ALA A 127 -5.10 -21.73 0.64
N ARG A 128 -5.80 -21.48 -0.47
CA ARG A 128 -5.33 -21.84 -1.81
C ARG A 128 -5.79 -20.82 -2.86
N ALA A 129 -4.98 -20.64 -3.89
CA ALA A 129 -5.32 -19.88 -5.09
C ALA A 129 -5.66 -20.83 -6.24
N PHE A 130 -6.65 -20.47 -7.04
CA PHE A 130 -7.13 -21.22 -8.21
C PHE A 130 -7.12 -20.31 -9.42
N ASP A 131 -6.28 -20.63 -10.42
CA ASP A 131 -6.19 -19.89 -11.67
C ASP A 131 -7.41 -20.15 -12.54
N MET A 132 -8.29 -19.15 -12.68
CA MET A 132 -9.51 -19.25 -13.50
C MET A 132 -9.25 -18.85 -14.96
N TRP A 133 -8.06 -18.36 -15.30
CA TRP A 133 -7.69 -17.98 -16.67
C TRP A 133 -7.12 -19.16 -17.47
N ALA A 134 -6.17 -19.90 -16.87
CA ALA A 134 -5.48 -21.01 -17.53
C ALA A 134 -5.44 -22.30 -16.70
N GLY A 135 -6.01 -22.31 -15.50
CA GLY A 135 -6.06 -23.48 -14.62
C GLY A 135 -7.27 -24.38 -14.87
N ASP A 136 -7.26 -25.55 -14.24
CA ASP A 136 -8.37 -26.50 -14.29
C ASP A 136 -9.41 -26.19 -13.20
N VAL A 137 -10.65 -25.90 -13.62
CA VAL A 137 -11.79 -25.68 -12.71
C VAL A 137 -12.09 -26.88 -11.81
N ASN A 138 -11.70 -28.09 -12.21
CA ASN A 138 -11.92 -29.28 -11.39
C ASN A 138 -11.18 -29.23 -10.06
N ASP A 139 -10.05 -28.53 -9.98
CA ASP A 139 -9.30 -28.41 -8.73
C ASP A 139 -10.02 -27.51 -7.72
N LEU A 140 -10.69 -26.45 -8.19
CA LEU A 140 -11.60 -25.66 -7.37
C LEU A 140 -12.78 -26.50 -6.88
N LEU A 141 -13.37 -27.31 -7.76
CA LEU A 141 -14.50 -28.17 -7.39
C LEU A 141 -14.11 -29.24 -6.36
N LYS A 142 -12.92 -29.85 -6.49
CA LYS A 142 -12.39 -30.79 -5.49
C LYS A 142 -12.13 -30.12 -4.15
N PHE A 143 -11.81 -28.83 -4.14
CA PHE A 143 -11.57 -28.07 -2.92
C PHE A 143 -12.86 -27.66 -2.19
N ILE A 144 -13.90 -27.28 -2.94
CA ILE A 144 -15.16 -26.78 -2.34
C ILE A 144 -16.12 -27.92 -1.97
N ARG A 145 -16.14 -29.03 -2.72
CA ARG A 145 -17.07 -30.14 -2.45
C ARG A 145 -16.98 -30.77 -1.05
N PRO A 146 -15.78 -30.94 -0.45
CA PRO A 146 -15.64 -31.54 0.87
C PRO A 146 -15.95 -30.62 2.05
N LEU A 147 -16.40 -29.38 1.83
CA LEU A 147 -16.63 -28.42 2.91
C LEU A 147 -17.72 -28.88 3.87
N HIS A 148 -17.42 -28.82 5.17
CA HIS A 148 -18.35 -29.15 6.24
C HIS A 148 -19.16 -27.92 6.67
N GLU A 149 -20.37 -28.17 7.18
CA GLU A 149 -21.19 -27.13 7.81
C GLU A 149 -20.43 -26.46 8.96
N GLY A 150 -20.57 -25.15 9.10
CA GLY A 150 -19.84 -24.35 10.09
C GLY A 150 -18.46 -23.85 9.62
N THR A 151 -18.03 -24.16 8.39
CA THR A 151 -16.79 -23.59 7.82
C THR A 151 -17.04 -22.19 7.26
N LEU A 152 -16.20 -21.21 7.64
CA LEU A 152 -16.19 -19.88 7.03
C LEU A 152 -15.30 -19.88 5.79
N VAL A 153 -15.81 -19.35 4.67
CA VAL A 153 -15.11 -19.32 3.39
C VAL A 153 -14.90 -17.86 2.96
N PHE A 154 -13.64 -17.42 2.95
CA PHE A 154 -13.25 -16.10 2.45
C PHE A 154 -12.73 -16.22 1.02
N VAL A 155 -13.21 -15.38 0.12
CA VAL A 155 -12.85 -15.41 -1.30
C VAL A 155 -12.41 -14.02 -1.75
N ALA A 156 -11.28 -13.94 -2.47
CA ALA A 156 -10.79 -12.72 -3.09
C ALA A 156 -10.32 -12.98 -4.52
N SER A 157 -10.68 -12.11 -5.46
CA SER A 157 -10.22 -12.17 -6.84
C SER A 157 -8.83 -11.55 -7.00
N TYR A 158 -8.08 -12.04 -7.99
CA TYR A 158 -6.82 -11.45 -8.45
C TYR A 158 -6.69 -11.58 -9.97
N ASP A 159 -6.44 -10.47 -10.67
CA ASP A 159 -6.34 -10.42 -12.13
C ASP A 159 -7.65 -10.84 -12.84
N ASP A 160 -7.84 -12.10 -13.24
CA ASP A 160 -9.08 -12.59 -13.85
C ASP A 160 -9.68 -13.81 -13.11
N PRO A 161 -10.85 -13.68 -12.46
CA PRO A 161 -11.52 -14.76 -11.74
C PRO A 161 -12.62 -15.51 -12.54
N ALA A 162 -12.90 -15.19 -13.81
CA ALA A 162 -14.15 -15.63 -14.45
C ALA A 162 -14.11 -15.89 -15.97
N THR A 163 -12.93 -16.17 -16.55
CA THR A 163 -12.78 -16.51 -17.98
C THR A 163 -13.60 -17.74 -18.38
#